data_AF-A0AAV0YJ52-F1
#
_entry.id   AF-A0AAV0YJ52-F1
#
_cell.length_a   1.000
_cell.length_b   1.000
_cell.length_c   1.000
_cell.angle_alpha   90.00
_cell.angle_beta   90.00
_cell.angle_gamma   90.00
#
_symmetry.space_group_name_H-M   'P 1'
#
loop_
_entity.id
_entity.type
_entity.pdbx_description
1 polymer ?
#
loop_
_entity_poly.entity_id
_entity_poly.type
_entity_poly.pdbx_seq_one_letter_code
_entity_poly.pdbx_strand_id
1 'polypeptide(L)'
;MASVGHGNGLINGVVSNKHTATISEVDEFCNALGGNRPIHSILIANNGMAAVKFIRSVRSWAYETFGTEKAILLVAMATPEDMRINAEHIRIADQFVEVPGGTNNNNYANVQLILEIAEITHVDAVWPGWGHASENPELPDALKAKGIVFLGPPAVSMGALGDKIGSSLIAQAANVPTLPWSGSHVKFFSHCSELSFKSKPNVWAYFSVKSGGGIHEFSDSQFGHVFAFGESRALAIANMVLGLKEIQIRGEIRTNVDYTIDLLNVNFYHDDKGLESPADGRRSSESIYRIGDNGTSGGTN
;
A
#
# COMPACT_ATOMS: atom_id res chain seq x y z
N MET A 1 40.90 -34.19 -5.67
CA MET A 1 40.36 -33.39 -4.54
C MET A 1 40.00 -32.02 -5.06
N ALA A 2 38.74 -31.66 -4.88
CA ALA A 2 38.09 -30.48 -5.44
C ALA A 2 38.43 -29.19 -4.68
N SER A 3 38.36 -28.05 -5.37
CA SER A 3 37.70 -26.85 -4.86
C SER A 3 37.50 -25.86 -6.02
N VAL A 4 36.25 -25.73 -6.45
CA VAL A 4 35.77 -24.72 -7.40
C VAL A 4 34.99 -23.70 -6.57
N GLY A 5 35.53 -22.49 -6.42
CA GLY A 5 34.82 -21.37 -5.81
C GLY A 5 33.84 -20.76 -6.82
N HIS A 6 32.54 -20.97 -6.60
CA HIS A 6 31.47 -20.29 -7.33
C HIS A 6 31.13 -18.99 -6.59
N GLY A 7 31.46 -17.85 -7.18
CA GLY A 7 30.91 -16.55 -6.81
C GLY A 7 30.20 -15.96 -8.03
N ASN A 8 28.89 -16.15 -8.13
CA ASN A 8 28.04 -15.55 -9.16
C ASN A 8 27.05 -14.58 -8.50
N GLY A 9 27.48 -13.36 -8.24
CA GLY A 9 26.59 -12.20 -8.12
C GLY A 9 26.57 -11.50 -9.47
N LEU A 10 25.60 -11.84 -10.33
CA LEU A 10 25.43 -11.18 -11.63
C LEU A 10 24.65 -9.88 -11.43
N ILE A 11 25.39 -8.79 -11.27
CA ILE A 11 24.87 -7.42 -11.41
C ILE A 11 24.78 -7.12 -12.90
N ASN A 12 23.56 -7.15 -13.47
CA ASN A 12 23.35 -6.81 -14.88
C ASN A 12 23.26 -5.29 -15.07
N GLY A 13 24.15 -4.75 -15.91
CA GLY A 13 23.91 -3.51 -16.66
C GLY A 13 24.72 -2.29 -16.22
N VAL A 14 25.83 -2.03 -16.92
CA VAL A 14 26.47 -0.70 -16.92
C VAL A 14 25.52 0.29 -17.59
N VAL A 15 25.07 1.27 -16.81
CA VAL A 15 24.09 2.30 -17.17
C VAL A 15 24.70 3.31 -18.14
N SER A 16 24.03 3.54 -19.27
CA SER A 16 24.44 4.52 -20.29
C SER A 16 24.25 5.98 -19.82
N ASN A 17 25.09 6.87 -20.37
CA ASN A 17 25.38 8.26 -20.03
C ASN A 17 24.21 9.30 -20.09
N LYS A 18 22.95 8.89 -19.83
CA LYS A 18 21.76 9.76 -19.76
C LYS A 18 21.32 10.11 -18.33
N HIS A 19 21.82 9.41 -17.31
CA HIS A 19 21.40 9.59 -15.91
C HIS A 19 21.90 10.89 -15.26
N THR A 20 22.99 11.47 -15.75
CA THR A 20 23.61 12.66 -15.16
C THR A 20 22.78 13.93 -15.38
N ALA A 21 22.02 14.02 -16.46
CA ALA A 21 21.19 15.19 -16.75
C ALA A 21 19.98 15.31 -15.81
N THR A 22 19.35 14.19 -15.43
CA THR A 22 18.17 14.17 -14.56
C THR A 22 18.50 14.40 -13.08
N ILE A 23 19.72 14.08 -12.64
CA ILE A 23 20.16 14.35 -11.25
C ILE A 23 20.16 15.87 -10.99
N SER A 24 20.68 16.66 -11.93
CA SER A 24 20.70 18.13 -11.84
C SER A 24 19.29 18.72 -11.77
N GLU A 25 18.34 18.20 -12.54
CA GLU A 25 16.96 18.70 -12.56
C GLU A 25 16.22 18.44 -11.24
N VAL A 26 16.43 17.27 -10.62
CA VAL A 26 15.85 16.95 -9.31
C VAL A 26 16.46 17.83 -8.21
N ASP A 27 17.76 18.10 -8.27
CA ASP A 27 18.45 19.00 -7.34
C ASP A 27 17.92 20.44 -7.45
N GLU A 28 17.86 20.96 -8.67
CA GLU A 28 17.34 22.29 -8.96
C GLU A 28 15.89 22.42 -8.52
N PHE A 29 15.05 21.42 -8.79
CA PHE A 29 13.66 21.38 -8.33
C PHE A 29 13.56 21.39 -6.81
N CYS A 30 14.36 20.58 -6.12
CA CYS A 30 14.39 20.54 -4.66
C CYS A 30 14.77 21.91 -4.08
N ASN A 31 15.85 22.50 -4.59
CA ASN A 31 16.35 23.81 -4.14
C ASN A 31 15.37 24.95 -4.45
N ALA A 32 14.74 24.94 -5.63
CA ALA A 32 13.77 25.96 -6.04
C ALA A 32 12.52 25.97 -5.14
N LEU A 33 12.14 24.81 -4.60
CA LEU A 33 11.04 24.70 -3.64
C LEU A 33 11.48 24.89 -2.17
N GLY A 34 12.75 25.25 -1.94
CA GLY A 34 13.30 25.45 -0.59
C GLY A 34 13.59 24.15 0.16
N GLY A 35 13.64 23.02 -0.54
CA GLY A 35 14.12 21.76 0.00
C GLY A 35 15.63 21.79 0.23
N ASN A 36 16.11 20.97 1.16
CA ASN A 36 17.52 20.91 1.55
C ASN A 36 18.18 19.55 1.26
N ARG A 37 17.40 18.58 0.77
CA ARG A 37 17.84 17.22 0.57
C ARG A 37 17.13 16.60 -0.63
N PRO A 38 17.72 16.67 -1.83
CA PRO A 38 17.17 16.00 -2.99
C PRO A 38 17.18 14.48 -2.78
N ILE A 39 16.17 13.81 -3.33
CA ILE A 39 15.99 12.35 -3.25
C ILE A 39 15.97 11.86 -4.69
N HIS A 40 16.97 11.07 -5.09
CA HIS A 40 17.06 10.51 -6.44
C HIS A 40 16.68 9.04 -6.47
N SER A 41 16.73 8.37 -5.33
CA SER A 41 16.54 6.93 -5.23
C SER A 41 15.74 6.54 -3.99
N ILE A 42 14.82 5.59 -4.16
CA ILE A 42 13.91 5.15 -3.12
C ILE A 42 13.85 3.62 -3.09
N LEU A 43 14.13 3.03 -1.93
CA LEU A 43 13.82 1.63 -1.65
C LEU A 43 12.37 1.50 -1.18
N ILE A 44 11.65 0.58 -1.80
CA ILE A 44 10.26 0.25 -1.50
C ILE A 44 10.28 -0.98 -0.60
N ALA A 45 10.10 -0.75 0.70
CA ALA A 45 10.02 -1.79 1.73
C ALA A 45 8.58 -2.28 1.90
N ASN A 46 7.92 -2.60 0.79
CA ASN A 46 6.55 -3.09 0.74
C ASN A 46 6.34 -3.87 -0.56
N ASN A 47 5.25 -4.64 -0.65
CA ASN A 47 4.89 -5.42 -1.83
C ASN A 47 3.48 -5.06 -2.32
N GLY A 48 2.91 -5.93 -3.16
CA GLY A 48 1.51 -5.89 -3.56
C GLY A 48 1.01 -4.53 -4.04
N MET A 49 -0.18 -4.15 -3.59
CA MET A 49 -0.88 -2.93 -4.00
C MET A 49 -0.18 -1.65 -3.58
N ALA A 50 0.45 -1.65 -2.40
CA ALA A 50 1.16 -0.50 -1.86
C ALA A 50 2.30 -0.09 -2.79
N ALA A 51 3.18 -1.04 -3.09
CA ALA A 51 4.31 -0.82 -3.96
C ALA A 51 3.86 -0.41 -5.38
N VAL A 52 2.84 -1.07 -5.95
CA VAL A 52 2.34 -0.73 -7.29
C VAL A 52 1.81 0.71 -7.33
N LYS A 53 0.98 1.10 -6.36
CA LYS A 53 0.41 2.44 -6.32
C LYS A 53 1.50 3.49 -6.10
N PHE A 54 2.45 3.23 -5.21
CA PHE A 54 3.57 4.15 -4.97
C PHE A 54 4.38 4.39 -6.23
N ILE A 55 4.85 3.32 -6.88
CA ILE A 55 5.64 3.40 -8.11
C ILE A 55 4.90 4.20 -9.18
N ARG A 56 3.63 3.86 -9.45
CA ARG A 56 2.84 4.59 -10.47
C ARG A 56 2.63 6.06 -10.12
N SER A 57 2.40 6.36 -8.84
CA SER A 57 2.17 7.75 -8.41
C SER A 57 3.42 8.60 -8.55
N VAL A 58 4.57 8.08 -8.10
CA VAL A 58 5.87 8.75 -8.26
C VAL A 58 6.19 8.93 -9.73
N ARG A 59 5.95 7.92 -10.57
CA ARG A 59 6.19 8.01 -12.01
C ARG A 59 5.31 9.01 -12.74
N SER A 60 4.00 9.02 -12.45
CA SER A 60 3.09 10.00 -13.01
C SER A 60 3.48 11.42 -12.63
N TRP A 61 3.76 11.66 -11.34
CA TRP A 61 4.24 12.95 -10.86
C TRP A 61 5.60 13.33 -11.49
N ALA A 62 6.53 12.39 -11.58
CA ALA A 62 7.85 12.62 -12.17
C ALA A 62 7.74 12.96 -13.66
N TYR A 63 6.85 12.29 -14.40
CA TYR A 63 6.59 12.59 -15.79
C TYR A 63 5.98 13.98 -15.99
N GLU A 64 5.02 14.36 -15.15
CA GLU A 64 4.40 15.69 -15.20
C GLU A 64 5.39 16.81 -14.81
N THR A 65 6.32 16.53 -13.90
CA THR A 65 7.24 17.52 -13.34
C THR A 65 8.54 17.65 -14.16
N PHE A 66 9.12 16.53 -14.58
CA PHE A 66 10.44 16.45 -15.21
C PHE A 66 10.38 15.97 -16.67
N GLY A 67 9.19 15.65 -17.20
CA GLY A 67 9.04 15.09 -18.56
C GLY A 67 9.51 13.63 -18.69
N THR A 68 9.90 12.98 -17.59
CA THR A 68 10.38 11.59 -17.55
C THR A 68 9.83 10.84 -16.34
N GLU A 69 9.32 9.64 -16.56
CA GLU A 69 8.87 8.75 -15.46
C GLU A 69 10.04 8.16 -14.67
N LYS A 70 11.29 8.33 -15.13
CA LYS A 70 12.50 7.76 -14.54
C LYS A 70 13.37 8.78 -13.80
N ALA A 71 12.81 9.94 -13.45
CA ALA A 71 13.54 10.96 -12.70
C ALA A 71 14.03 10.45 -11.34
N ILE A 72 13.23 9.57 -10.71
CA ILE A 72 13.52 8.92 -9.43
C ILE A 72 13.73 7.43 -9.66
N LEU A 73 14.86 6.90 -9.21
CA LEU A 73 15.18 5.48 -9.23
C LEU A 73 14.37 4.74 -8.15
N LEU A 74 13.57 3.75 -8.55
CA LEU A 74 12.73 2.98 -7.64
C LEU A 74 13.22 1.54 -7.53
N VAL A 75 13.67 1.17 -6.33
CA VAL A 75 14.19 -0.16 -6.02
C VAL A 75 13.15 -0.91 -5.18
N ALA A 76 12.73 -2.09 -5.61
CA ALA A 76 11.78 -2.92 -4.86
C ALA A 76 12.49 -4.03 -4.07
N MET A 77 12.03 -4.32 -2.86
CA MET A 77 12.29 -5.63 -2.23
C MET A 77 11.37 -6.67 -2.86
N ALA A 78 11.86 -7.89 -3.08
CA ALA A 78 11.09 -8.98 -3.69
C ALA A 78 11.33 -10.32 -2.98
N THR A 79 10.29 -10.92 -2.45
CA THR A 79 10.38 -12.28 -1.90
C THR A 79 10.32 -13.34 -3.02
N PRO A 80 10.83 -14.57 -2.80
CA PRO A 80 10.62 -15.70 -3.70
C PRO A 80 9.14 -15.91 -4.05
N GLU A 81 8.23 -15.68 -3.10
CA GLU A 81 6.80 -15.79 -3.30
C GLU A 81 6.25 -14.71 -4.22
N ASP A 82 6.64 -13.44 -4.03
CA ASP A 82 6.29 -12.33 -4.91
C ASP A 82 6.82 -12.54 -6.34
N MET A 83 8.06 -13.04 -6.47
CA MET A 83 8.65 -13.37 -7.76
C MET A 83 7.93 -14.52 -8.46
N ARG A 84 7.59 -15.58 -7.71
CA ARG A 84 6.86 -16.75 -8.23
C ARG A 84 5.51 -16.39 -8.82
N ILE A 85 4.80 -15.44 -8.21
CA ILE A 85 3.51 -14.94 -8.73
C ILE A 85 3.66 -13.85 -9.78
N ASN A 86 4.90 -13.52 -10.18
CA ASN A 86 5.21 -12.44 -11.12
C ASN A 86 4.56 -11.11 -10.68
N ALA A 87 4.75 -10.75 -9.40
CA ALA A 87 4.10 -9.60 -8.79
C ALA A 87 4.39 -8.31 -9.57
N GLU A 88 3.34 -7.51 -9.78
CA GLU A 88 3.41 -6.34 -10.67
C GLU A 88 4.44 -5.32 -10.20
N HIS A 89 4.61 -5.11 -8.89
CA HIS A 89 5.57 -4.14 -8.36
C HIS A 89 7.02 -4.45 -8.77
N ILE A 90 7.40 -5.74 -8.83
CA ILE A 90 8.72 -6.19 -9.28
C ILE A 90 8.93 -5.84 -10.75
N ARG A 91 7.90 -6.08 -11.58
CA ARG A 91 7.96 -5.82 -13.03
C ARG A 91 8.09 -4.35 -13.35
N ILE A 92 7.42 -3.50 -12.58
CA ILE A 92 7.39 -2.07 -12.85
C ILE A 92 8.51 -1.32 -12.12
N ALA A 93 9.14 -1.84 -11.07
CA ALA A 93 10.30 -1.20 -10.44
C ALA A 93 11.48 -1.08 -11.43
N ASP A 94 12.41 -0.16 -11.17
CA ASP A 94 13.61 0.00 -11.98
C ASP A 94 14.63 -1.11 -11.69
N GLN A 95 14.72 -1.47 -10.42
CA GLN A 95 15.53 -2.57 -9.91
C GLN A 95 14.75 -3.29 -8.82
N PHE A 96 15.11 -4.54 -8.56
CA PHE A 96 14.61 -5.25 -7.38
C PHE A 96 15.75 -6.02 -6.71
N VAL A 97 15.62 -6.22 -5.40
CA VAL A 97 16.53 -7.00 -4.59
C VAL A 97 15.77 -8.17 -3.99
N GLU A 98 16.27 -9.38 -4.23
CA GLU A 98 15.71 -10.58 -3.63
C GLU A 98 15.95 -10.58 -2.11
N VAL A 99 14.91 -10.86 -1.34
CA VAL A 99 14.92 -10.90 0.12
C VAL A 99 14.36 -12.24 0.62
N PRO A 100 14.65 -12.66 1.87
CA PRO A 100 14.16 -13.94 2.39
C PRO A 100 12.64 -14.10 2.29
N GLY A 101 12.17 -15.30 1.93
CA GLY A 101 10.75 -15.63 1.84
C GLY A 101 10.07 -15.91 3.19
N GLY A 102 8.86 -16.45 3.11
CA GLY A 102 8.03 -16.76 4.28
C GLY A 102 7.34 -15.54 4.91
N THR A 103 7.11 -15.60 6.22
CA THR A 103 6.36 -14.58 6.96
C THR A 103 7.04 -13.20 6.91
N ASN A 104 6.24 -12.14 6.97
CA ASN A 104 6.73 -10.76 6.84
C ASN A 104 7.86 -10.34 7.80
N ASN A 105 7.92 -10.94 9.00
CA ASN A 105 8.99 -10.74 9.99
C ASN A 105 10.39 -11.08 9.47
N ASN A 106 10.49 -11.89 8.42
CA ASN A 106 11.77 -12.25 7.80
C ASN A 106 12.20 -11.26 6.72
N ASN A 107 11.28 -10.42 6.22
CA ASN A 107 11.49 -9.56 5.06
C ASN A 107 11.01 -8.12 5.28
N TYR A 108 9.80 -7.77 4.83
CA TYR A 108 9.27 -6.39 4.80
C TYR A 108 9.05 -5.79 6.20
N ALA A 109 8.97 -6.61 7.25
CA ALA A 109 8.89 -6.16 8.64
C ALA A 109 10.24 -6.21 9.38
N ASN A 110 11.30 -6.74 8.75
CA ASN A 110 12.61 -6.85 9.35
C ASN A 110 13.41 -5.55 9.14
N VAL A 111 13.44 -4.70 10.17
CA VAL A 111 14.14 -3.41 10.13
C VAL A 111 15.62 -3.57 9.78
N GLN A 112 16.30 -4.55 10.37
CA GLN A 112 17.73 -4.78 10.12
C GLN A 112 18.01 -5.14 8.67
N LEU A 113 17.18 -6.02 8.09
CA LEU A 113 17.29 -6.38 6.68
C LEU A 113 17.02 -5.16 5.77
N ILE A 114 15.98 -4.38 6.05
CA ILE A 114 15.66 -3.18 5.25
C ILE A 114 16.84 -2.22 5.24
N LEU A 115 17.50 -2.01 6.39
CA LEU A 115 18.70 -1.18 6.48
C LEU A 115 19.84 -1.73 5.63
N GLU A 116 20.13 -3.02 5.73
CA GLU A 116 21.18 -3.68 4.94
C GLU A 116 20.93 -3.52 3.44
N ILE A 117 19.69 -3.75 2.99
CA ILE A 117 19.33 -3.55 1.58
C ILE A 117 19.46 -2.09 1.18
N ALA A 118 19.02 -1.15 2.02
CA ALA A 118 19.11 0.27 1.72
C ALA A 118 20.56 0.75 1.62
N GLU A 119 21.46 0.21 2.43
CA GLU A 119 22.90 0.47 2.37
C GLU A 119 23.54 -0.12 1.11
N ILE A 120 23.26 -1.39 0.78
CA ILE A 120 23.83 -2.08 -0.39
C ILE A 120 23.38 -1.40 -1.70
N THR A 121 22.15 -0.90 -1.73
CA THR A 121 21.57 -0.24 -2.90
C THR A 121 21.89 1.26 -2.96
N HIS A 122 22.51 1.81 -1.93
CA HIS A 122 22.86 3.23 -1.81
C HIS A 122 21.67 4.16 -2.07
N VAL A 123 20.48 3.82 -1.57
CA VAL A 123 19.29 4.65 -1.77
C VAL A 123 19.29 5.88 -0.86
N ASP A 124 18.71 6.97 -1.36
CA ASP A 124 18.57 8.21 -0.60
C ASP A 124 17.45 8.11 0.45
N ALA A 125 16.42 7.31 0.14
CA ALA A 125 15.24 7.18 0.98
C ALA A 125 14.62 5.77 0.99
N VAL A 126 13.81 5.49 2.02
CA VAL A 126 13.00 4.27 2.13
C VAL A 126 11.53 4.65 2.30
N TRP A 127 10.67 3.99 1.53
CA TRP A 127 9.22 4.08 1.68
C TRP A 127 8.64 2.74 2.15
N PRO A 128 7.99 2.68 3.33
CA PRO A 128 7.48 1.44 3.89
C PRO A 128 6.02 1.15 3.53
N GLY A 129 5.29 2.08 2.91
CA GLY A 129 3.86 1.95 2.62
C GLY A 129 2.99 1.74 3.86
N TRP A 130 2.15 0.71 3.86
CA TRP A 130 1.30 0.31 4.98
C TRP A 130 1.54 -1.15 5.37
N GLY A 131 1.22 -1.51 6.61
CA GLY A 131 1.57 -2.82 7.16
C GLY A 131 3.08 -3.01 7.32
N HIS A 132 3.53 -4.23 7.65
CA HIS A 132 4.95 -4.54 7.81
C HIS A 132 5.68 -3.59 8.78
N ALA A 133 6.82 -3.01 8.37
CA ALA A 133 7.57 -2.05 9.19
C ALA A 133 7.04 -0.60 9.13
N SER A 134 5.93 -0.32 8.42
CA SER A 134 5.42 1.06 8.27
C SER A 134 5.02 1.74 9.57
N GLU A 135 4.65 0.97 10.58
CA GLU A 135 4.28 1.45 11.92
C GLU A 135 5.36 1.14 12.97
N ASN A 136 6.51 0.60 12.57
CA ASN A 136 7.61 0.31 13.47
C ASN A 136 8.48 1.58 13.67
N PRO A 137 8.49 2.20 14.87
CA PRO A 137 9.27 3.42 15.13
C PRO A 137 10.79 3.20 15.08
N GLU A 138 11.28 1.96 15.17
CA GLU A 138 12.71 1.67 15.05
C GLU A 138 13.26 1.94 13.65
N LEU A 139 12.43 1.76 12.61
CA LEU A 139 12.82 1.92 11.22
C LEU A 139 13.31 3.36 10.89
N PRO A 140 12.54 4.43 11.16
CA PRO A 140 13.00 5.79 10.88
C PRO A 140 14.27 6.19 11.64
N ASP A 141 14.41 5.80 12.91
CA ASP A 141 15.59 6.13 13.70
C ASP A 141 16.84 5.41 13.19
N ALA A 142 16.70 4.14 12.85
CA ALA A 142 17.81 3.36 12.31
C ALA A 142 18.22 3.86 10.91
N LEU A 143 17.27 4.23 10.05
CA LEU A 143 17.56 4.85 8.75
C LEU A 143 18.27 6.20 8.91
N LYS A 144 17.79 7.03 9.84
CA LYS A 144 18.39 8.33 10.14
C LYS A 144 19.84 8.18 10.61
N ALA A 145 20.16 7.15 11.40
CA ALA A 145 21.53 6.85 11.84
C ALA A 145 22.47 6.50 10.67
N LYS A 146 21.94 5.95 9.57
CA LYS A 146 22.67 5.70 8.32
C LYS A 146 22.61 6.86 7.33
N GLY A 147 21.96 7.96 7.73
CA GLY A 147 21.77 9.11 6.87
C GLY A 147 20.82 8.83 5.70
N ILE A 148 19.92 7.86 5.79
CA ILE A 148 18.90 7.54 4.78
C ILE A 148 17.57 8.17 5.22
N VAL A 149 16.83 8.76 4.27
CA VAL A 149 15.56 9.44 4.56
C VAL A 149 14.44 8.41 4.72
N PHE A 150 13.69 8.50 5.81
CA PHE A 150 12.43 7.77 5.93
C PHE A 150 11.29 8.60 5.33
N LEU A 151 10.58 8.05 4.35
CA LEU A 151 9.40 8.68 3.73
C LEU A 151 8.14 8.43 4.57
N GLY A 152 8.12 9.08 5.73
CA GLY A 152 7.03 8.99 6.70
C GLY A 152 7.29 9.90 7.91
N PRO A 153 6.43 9.82 8.95
CA PRO A 153 6.65 10.56 10.18
C PRO A 153 7.92 10.08 10.93
N PRO A 154 8.56 10.93 11.73
CA PRO A 154 9.70 10.50 12.55
C PRO A 154 9.27 9.53 13.67
N ALA A 155 10.22 8.76 14.20
CA ALA A 155 10.00 7.75 15.24
C ALA A 155 9.23 8.30 16.46
N VAL A 156 9.58 9.51 16.92
CA VAL A 156 8.91 10.18 18.05
C VAL A 156 7.42 10.37 17.78
N SER A 157 7.05 10.82 16.57
CA SER A 157 5.66 11.00 16.18
C SER A 157 4.94 9.66 16.04
N MET A 158 5.62 8.64 15.49
CA MET A 158 5.07 7.28 15.38
C MET A 158 4.82 6.65 16.75
N GLY A 159 5.75 6.78 17.70
CA GLY A 159 5.57 6.28 19.06
C GLY A 159 4.47 7.03 19.79
N ALA A 160 4.37 8.35 19.62
CA ALA A 160 3.36 9.17 20.29
C ALA A 160 1.94 8.97 19.75
N LEU A 161 1.78 8.71 18.45
CA LEU A 161 0.48 8.61 17.78
C LEU A 161 0.08 7.18 17.37
N GLY A 162 1.02 6.24 17.36
CA GLY A 162 0.75 4.85 16.99
C GLY A 162 0.01 4.07 18.08
N ASP A 163 0.21 4.46 19.35
CA ASP A 163 -0.50 3.84 20.46
C ASP A 163 -1.85 4.54 20.72
N LYS A 164 -2.89 3.75 20.99
CA LYS A 164 -4.26 4.26 21.16
C LYS A 164 -4.42 5.17 22.39
N ILE A 165 -3.60 4.98 23.43
CA ILE A 165 -3.67 5.75 24.67
C ILE A 165 -3.01 7.11 24.45
N GLY A 166 -1.74 7.13 24.01
CA GLY A 166 -0.96 8.31 23.69
C GLY A 166 -1.63 9.19 22.63
N SER A 167 -2.08 8.60 21.53
CA SER A 167 -2.83 9.34 20.49
C SER A 167 -4.11 9.97 21.03
N SER A 168 -4.86 9.27 21.88
CA SER A 168 -6.08 9.81 22.52
C SER A 168 -5.77 10.93 23.50
N LEU A 169 -4.63 10.88 24.21
CA LEU A 169 -4.20 11.95 25.12
C LEU A 169 -3.76 13.19 24.32
N ILE A 170 -3.04 13.01 23.22
CA ILE A 170 -2.62 14.10 22.33
C ILE A 170 -3.83 14.74 21.65
N ALA A 171 -4.79 13.93 21.17
CA ALA A 171 -6.05 14.40 20.62
C ALA A 171 -6.83 15.24 21.63
N GLN A 172 -6.96 14.77 22.88
CA GLN A 172 -7.60 15.53 23.96
C GLN A 172 -6.87 16.83 24.28
N ALA A 173 -5.53 16.82 24.31
CA ALA A 173 -4.74 18.02 24.52
C ALA A 173 -5.00 19.08 23.44
N ALA A 174 -5.15 18.63 22.19
CA ALA A 174 -5.51 19.45 21.04
C ALA A 174 -7.02 19.81 20.97
N ASN A 175 -7.82 19.49 22.00
CA ASN A 175 -9.27 19.68 22.04
C ASN A 175 -10.05 18.94 20.92
N VAL A 176 -9.51 17.81 20.42
CA VAL A 176 -10.20 16.92 19.49
C VAL A 176 -11.07 15.95 20.30
N PRO A 177 -12.39 15.85 20.02
CA PRO A 177 -13.26 14.91 20.71
C PRO A 177 -12.82 13.44 20.50
N THR A 178 -12.65 12.70 21.59
CA THR A 178 -12.38 11.26 21.58
C THR A 178 -13.55 10.49 22.18
N LEU A 179 -13.74 9.22 21.79
CA LEU A 179 -14.72 8.34 22.44
C LEU A 179 -14.41 8.22 23.96
N PRO A 180 -15.42 8.03 24.82
CA PRO A 180 -15.19 7.79 26.23
C PRO A 180 -14.28 6.58 26.49
N TRP A 181 -13.24 6.76 27.30
CA TRP A 181 -12.29 5.72 27.69
C TRP A 181 -11.75 6.00 29.11
N SER A 182 -10.94 5.10 29.65
CA SER A 182 -10.41 5.23 31.02
C SER A 182 -9.61 6.52 31.28
N GLY A 183 -9.07 7.15 30.23
CA GLY A 183 -8.31 8.39 30.31
C GLY A 183 -9.07 9.67 29.96
N SER A 184 -10.40 9.64 29.78
CA SER A 184 -11.20 10.81 29.36
C SER A 184 -11.14 12.05 30.27
N HIS A 185 -10.60 11.91 31.49
CA HIS A 185 -10.48 13.01 32.45
C HIS A 185 -9.07 13.60 32.51
N VAL A 186 -8.13 13.09 31.71
CA VAL A 186 -6.75 13.56 31.68
C VAL A 186 -6.67 14.79 30.78
N LYS A 187 -6.51 15.96 31.40
CA LYS A 187 -6.39 17.24 30.68
C LYS A 187 -4.93 17.64 30.55
N PHE A 188 -4.49 17.89 29.32
CA PHE A 188 -3.21 18.53 29.02
C PHE A 188 -3.46 19.85 28.30
N PHE A 189 -2.68 20.88 28.62
CA PHE A 189 -2.72 22.15 27.90
C PHE A 189 -1.66 22.12 26.80
N SER A 190 -2.04 21.83 25.56
CA SER A 190 -1.20 22.12 24.39
C SER A 190 -2.05 22.60 23.22
N HIS A 191 -1.56 23.62 22.52
CA HIS A 191 -2.30 24.30 21.46
C HIS A 191 -1.86 23.74 20.11
N CYS A 192 -2.78 23.10 19.37
CA CYS A 192 -2.56 22.65 17.99
C CYS A 192 -3.51 23.42 17.07
N SER A 193 -2.98 24.17 16.11
CA SER A 193 -3.72 25.21 15.40
C SER A 193 -4.28 24.83 14.01
N GLU A 194 -3.77 23.81 13.30
CA GLU A 194 -4.38 23.36 12.03
C GLU A 194 -3.80 22.06 11.44
N LEU A 195 -4.63 21.23 10.80
CA LEU A 195 -4.24 20.12 9.90
C LEU A 195 -5.18 20.11 8.68
N SER A 196 -4.65 20.22 7.45
CA SER A 196 -5.46 20.17 6.23
C SER A 196 -4.89 19.22 5.17
N PHE A 197 -5.77 18.50 4.47
CA PHE A 197 -5.43 17.64 3.34
C PHE A 197 -6.44 17.88 2.21
N LYS A 198 -5.96 17.99 0.97
CA LYS A 198 -6.78 18.13 -0.23
C LYS A 198 -6.38 17.10 -1.26
N SER A 199 -7.38 16.39 -1.79
CA SER A 199 -7.28 15.57 -2.99
C SER A 199 -8.62 15.67 -3.73
N LYS A 200 -8.57 15.69 -5.08
CA LYS A 200 -9.75 15.61 -5.95
C LYS A 200 -9.49 14.82 -7.23
N PRO A 201 -10.56 14.22 -7.80
CA PRO A 201 -10.51 12.92 -8.46
C PRO A 201 -10.99 13.02 -9.93
N ASN A 202 -11.18 11.93 -10.67
CA ASN A 202 -12.55 11.44 -10.93
C ASN A 202 -12.46 9.96 -11.41
N VAL A 203 -12.64 9.02 -10.49
CA VAL A 203 -12.68 7.56 -10.70
C VAL A 203 -11.34 6.94 -11.14
N TRP A 204 -10.90 5.91 -10.42
CA TRP A 204 -9.80 5.04 -10.86
C TRP A 204 -9.88 3.70 -10.11
N ALA A 205 -9.32 2.65 -10.67
CA ALA A 205 -9.17 1.38 -9.99
C ALA A 205 -7.71 0.92 -10.06
N TYR A 206 -7.26 0.24 -9.02
CA TYR A 206 -5.96 -0.41 -9.04
C TYR A 206 -6.09 -1.83 -8.49
N PHE A 207 -5.51 -2.77 -9.23
CA PHE A 207 -5.43 -4.17 -8.86
C PHE A 207 -3.96 -4.58 -8.82
N SER A 208 -3.55 -5.37 -7.81
CA SER A 208 -2.18 -5.85 -7.63
C SER A 208 -1.91 -7.07 -8.50
N VAL A 209 -2.98 -7.68 -9.02
CA VAL A 209 -2.94 -8.85 -9.90
C VAL A 209 -3.36 -8.43 -11.31
N LYS A 210 -2.51 -8.73 -12.29
CA LYS A 210 -2.80 -8.60 -13.73
C LYS A 210 -2.90 -9.97 -14.39
N SER A 211 -3.31 -9.99 -15.65
CA SER A 211 -3.35 -11.22 -16.47
C SER A 211 -2.00 -11.97 -16.40
N GLY A 212 -2.02 -13.20 -15.88
CA GLY A 212 -0.82 -14.02 -15.70
C GLY A 212 -0.07 -13.81 -14.37
N GLY A 213 -0.57 -12.96 -13.46
CA GLY A 213 -0.10 -12.85 -12.08
C GLY A 213 -0.94 -13.66 -11.09
N GLY A 214 -0.44 -13.88 -9.88
CA GLY A 214 -1.12 -14.64 -8.82
C GLY A 214 -1.18 -13.92 -7.47
N ILE A 215 -1.79 -14.56 -6.47
CA ILE A 215 -1.75 -14.17 -5.05
C ILE A 215 -1.14 -15.34 -4.29
N HIS A 216 -0.22 -15.07 -3.35
CA HIS A 216 0.38 -16.09 -2.50
C HIS A 216 -0.21 -16.08 -1.08
N GLU A 217 -0.06 -17.19 -0.39
CA GLU A 217 -0.66 -17.50 0.93
C GLU A 217 -0.19 -16.61 2.09
N PHE A 218 0.90 -15.88 1.92
CA PHE A 218 1.43 -14.94 2.93
C PHE A 218 1.04 -13.48 2.65
N SER A 219 0.41 -13.21 1.51
CA SER A 219 -0.24 -11.93 1.24
C SER A 219 -1.66 -11.93 1.80
N ASP A 220 -2.19 -10.74 2.08
CA ASP A 220 -3.60 -10.63 2.45
C ASP A 220 -4.50 -10.99 1.24
N SER A 221 -5.80 -11.17 1.52
CA SER A 221 -6.78 -11.47 0.47
C SER A 221 -7.13 -10.27 -0.40
N GLN A 222 -6.55 -9.09 -0.14
CA GLN A 222 -6.90 -7.85 -0.83
C GLN A 222 -6.05 -7.69 -2.10
N PHE A 223 -6.70 -7.78 -3.26
CA PHE A 223 -6.02 -7.72 -4.56
C PHE A 223 -6.39 -6.51 -5.42
N GLY A 224 -7.25 -5.62 -4.92
CA GLY A 224 -7.56 -4.37 -5.59
C GLY A 224 -8.55 -3.47 -4.86
N HIS A 225 -8.59 -2.22 -5.31
CA HIS A 225 -9.56 -1.22 -4.91
C HIS A 225 -10.16 -0.55 -6.14
N VAL A 226 -11.47 -0.35 -6.11
CA VAL A 226 -12.21 0.44 -7.10
C VAL A 226 -12.62 1.74 -6.43
N PHE A 227 -12.20 2.86 -6.98
CA PHE A 227 -12.61 4.18 -6.53
C PHE A 227 -13.52 4.76 -7.60
N ALA A 228 -14.76 5.08 -7.23
CA ALA A 228 -15.71 5.74 -8.10
C ALA A 228 -16.03 7.13 -7.55
N PHE A 229 -15.88 8.14 -8.39
CA PHE A 229 -16.34 9.48 -8.15
C PHE A 229 -17.57 9.78 -9.02
N GLY A 230 -18.44 10.63 -8.52
CA GLY A 230 -19.50 11.28 -9.27
C GLY A 230 -19.85 12.61 -8.61
N GLU A 231 -20.31 13.57 -9.40
CA GLU A 231 -20.71 14.89 -8.89
C GLU A 231 -21.92 14.84 -7.96
N SER A 232 -22.66 13.73 -7.98
CA SER A 232 -23.73 13.43 -7.04
C SER A 232 -23.57 12.01 -6.48
N ARG A 233 -24.17 11.75 -5.32
CA ARG A 233 -24.21 10.42 -4.68
C ARG A 233 -24.78 9.36 -5.62
N ALA A 234 -25.88 9.67 -6.30
CA ALA A 234 -26.50 8.77 -7.27
C ALA A 234 -25.56 8.45 -8.44
N LEU A 235 -24.84 9.46 -8.96
CA LEU A 235 -23.90 9.27 -10.06
C LEU A 235 -22.65 8.48 -9.62
N ALA A 236 -22.11 8.75 -8.43
CA ALA A 236 -20.99 7.99 -7.88
C ALA A 236 -21.33 6.51 -7.67
N ILE A 237 -22.54 6.21 -7.15
CA ILE A 237 -23.04 4.85 -7.00
C ILE A 237 -23.24 4.17 -8.35
N ALA A 238 -23.85 4.85 -9.32
CA ALA A 238 -24.03 4.31 -10.67
C ALA A 238 -22.68 3.97 -11.33
N ASN A 239 -21.70 4.88 -11.23
CA ASN A 239 -20.33 4.67 -11.73
C ASN A 239 -19.65 3.48 -11.04
N MET A 240 -19.83 3.32 -9.72
CA MET A 240 -19.31 2.17 -8.96
C MET A 240 -19.96 0.86 -9.43
N VAL A 241 -21.29 0.81 -9.57
CA VAL A 241 -22.01 -0.40 -9.98
C VAL A 241 -21.60 -0.83 -11.39
N LEU A 242 -21.44 0.11 -12.32
CA LEU A 242 -20.92 -0.19 -13.65
C LEU A 242 -19.48 -0.71 -13.59
N GLY A 243 -18.60 -0.02 -12.85
CA GLY A 243 -17.21 -0.46 -12.68
C GLY A 243 -17.09 -1.85 -12.07
N LEU A 244 -17.93 -2.20 -11.08
CA LEU A 244 -17.96 -3.53 -10.48
C LEU A 244 -18.49 -4.60 -11.44
N LYS A 245 -19.53 -4.30 -12.23
CA LYS A 245 -20.09 -5.25 -13.22
C LYS A 245 -19.12 -5.57 -14.36
N GLU A 246 -18.20 -4.66 -14.66
CA GLU A 246 -17.16 -4.86 -15.68
C GLU A 246 -15.96 -5.69 -15.16
N ILE A 247 -15.87 -5.94 -13.86
CA ILE A 247 -14.82 -6.79 -13.30
C ILE A 247 -15.07 -8.23 -13.71
N GLN A 248 -14.23 -8.73 -14.62
CA GLN A 248 -14.17 -10.15 -14.96
C GLN A 248 -12.93 -10.78 -14.35
N ILE A 249 -13.13 -11.58 -13.31
CA ILE A 249 -12.06 -12.37 -12.70
C ILE A 249 -12.24 -13.81 -13.14
N ARG A 250 -11.34 -14.29 -13.99
CA ARG A 250 -11.31 -15.67 -14.50
C ARG A 250 -10.28 -16.45 -13.69
N GLY A 251 -10.72 -17.43 -12.91
CA GLY A 251 -9.86 -18.29 -12.07
C GLY A 251 -10.62 -18.93 -10.90
N GLU A 252 -9.90 -19.60 -10.00
CA GLU A 252 -10.47 -20.24 -8.80
C GLU A 252 -10.73 -19.27 -7.63
N ILE A 253 -10.38 -17.98 -7.81
CA ILE A 253 -10.50 -16.94 -6.78
C ILE A 253 -11.95 -16.47 -6.73
N ARG A 254 -12.67 -16.82 -5.66
CA ARG A 254 -13.98 -16.24 -5.34
C ARG A 254 -13.79 -14.83 -4.79
N THR A 255 -14.70 -13.92 -5.17
CA THR A 255 -14.62 -12.51 -4.79
C THR A 255 -15.92 -12.05 -4.14
N ASN A 256 -15.89 -10.89 -3.49
CA ASN A 256 -17.05 -10.27 -2.87
C ASN A 256 -17.79 -9.31 -3.82
N VAL A 257 -17.55 -9.36 -5.13
CA VAL A 257 -18.13 -8.40 -6.11
C VAL A 257 -19.66 -8.48 -6.10
N ASP A 258 -20.23 -9.69 -6.20
CA ASP A 258 -21.69 -9.88 -6.20
C ASP A 258 -22.33 -9.34 -4.91
N TYR A 259 -21.74 -9.68 -3.76
CA TYR A 259 -22.17 -9.17 -2.46
C TYR A 259 -22.09 -7.63 -2.38
N THR A 260 -21.04 -7.04 -2.95
CA THR A 260 -20.85 -5.58 -2.95
C THR A 260 -21.89 -4.89 -3.83
N ILE A 261 -22.21 -5.46 -5.00
CA ILE A 261 -23.28 -4.97 -5.87
C ILE A 261 -24.63 -5.05 -5.15
N ASP A 262 -24.93 -6.17 -4.48
CA ASP A 262 -26.17 -6.32 -3.72
C ASP A 262 -26.28 -5.26 -2.62
N LEU A 263 -25.19 -5.05 -1.85
CA LEU A 263 -25.13 -4.06 -0.79
C LEU A 263 -25.39 -2.62 -1.30
N LEU A 264 -24.81 -2.26 -2.45
CA LEU A 264 -24.97 -0.94 -3.06
C LEU A 264 -26.41 -0.67 -3.53
N ASN A 265 -27.17 -1.71 -3.85
CA ASN A 265 -28.55 -1.59 -4.33
C ASN A 265 -29.61 -1.67 -3.22
N VAL A 266 -29.23 -1.95 -1.96
CA VAL A 266 -30.20 -1.98 -0.85
C VAL A 266 -30.67 -0.55 -0.55
N ASN A 267 -31.99 -0.36 -0.39
CA ASN A 267 -32.59 0.95 -0.04
C ASN A 267 -31.93 1.62 1.17
N PHE A 268 -31.48 0.81 2.14
CA PHE A 268 -30.71 1.28 3.30
C PHE A 268 -29.43 2.05 2.93
N TYR A 269 -28.72 1.59 1.89
CA TYR A 269 -27.54 2.27 1.37
C TYR A 269 -27.92 3.52 0.57
N HIS A 270 -29.09 3.55 -0.09
CA HIS A 270 -29.56 4.73 -0.80
C HIS A 270 -30.06 5.86 0.13
N ASP A 271 -30.66 5.50 1.26
CA ASP A 271 -31.31 6.42 2.22
C ASP A 271 -30.35 6.98 3.30
N ASP A 272 -29.04 6.75 3.16
CA ASP A 272 -27.98 7.25 4.05
C ASP A 272 -28.11 6.83 5.52
N LYS A 273 -28.78 5.70 5.78
CA LYS A 273 -29.09 5.25 7.15
C LYS A 273 -27.93 4.62 7.93
N GLY A 274 -26.69 4.68 7.42
CA GLY A 274 -25.43 4.34 8.11
C GLY A 274 -25.31 2.88 8.60
N LEU A 275 -24.20 2.21 8.30
CA LEU A 275 -23.88 0.87 8.84
C LEU A 275 -23.41 0.93 10.31
N GLU A 276 -24.20 1.47 11.26
CA GLU A 276 -23.84 1.36 12.69
C GLU A 276 -24.36 0.07 13.35
N SER A 277 -25.30 -0.64 12.71
CA SER A 277 -25.62 -2.07 12.93
C SER A 277 -26.78 -2.46 12.01
N PRO A 278 -26.60 -3.38 11.04
CA PRO A 278 -27.06 -4.76 11.26
C PRO A 278 -26.38 -5.83 10.38
N ALA A 279 -25.09 -5.72 10.04
CA ALA A 279 -24.44 -6.75 9.21
C ALA A 279 -24.36 -8.13 9.89
N ASP A 280 -24.35 -8.16 11.23
CA ASP A 280 -24.32 -9.41 12.02
C ASP A 280 -25.72 -9.91 12.42
N GLY A 281 -26.76 -9.06 12.38
CA GLY A 281 -28.07 -9.33 12.98
C GLY A 281 -29.14 -9.88 12.03
N ARG A 282 -28.90 -9.95 10.71
CA ARG A 282 -29.86 -10.49 9.72
C ARG A 282 -29.36 -11.74 9.00
N ARG A 283 -28.59 -12.59 9.67
CA ARG A 283 -28.35 -13.95 9.20
C ARG A 283 -29.41 -14.87 9.80
N SER A 284 -30.55 -15.02 9.11
CA SER A 284 -31.27 -16.29 9.22
C SER A 284 -30.33 -17.38 8.70
N SER A 285 -30.16 -18.41 9.52
CA SER A 285 -29.20 -19.50 9.41
C SER A 285 -29.39 -20.44 8.21
N GLU A 286 -30.10 -20.03 7.15
CA GLU A 286 -30.50 -20.93 6.05
C GLU A 286 -29.80 -20.68 4.71
N SER A 287 -29.10 -19.54 4.53
CA SER A 287 -28.51 -19.17 3.24
C SER A 287 -27.00 -19.46 3.11
N ILE A 288 -26.32 -19.88 4.19
CA ILE A 288 -24.88 -20.16 4.17
C ILE A 288 -24.56 -21.60 3.73
N TYR A 289 -25.56 -22.50 3.62
CA TYR A 289 -25.34 -23.91 3.26
C TYR A 289 -25.99 -24.39 1.95
N ARG A 290 -26.56 -23.52 1.11
CA ARG A 290 -27.20 -23.93 -0.17
C ARG A 290 -26.55 -23.35 -1.42
N ILE A 291 -25.22 -23.44 -1.50
CA ILE A 291 -24.51 -23.46 -2.79
C ILE A 291 -23.64 -24.71 -2.79
N GLY A 292 -24.30 -25.87 -2.89
CA GLY A 292 -23.65 -27.18 -2.84
C GLY A 292 -24.53 -28.37 -3.23
N ASP A 293 -25.80 -28.18 -3.57
CA ASP A 293 -26.69 -29.29 -3.96
C ASP A 293 -27.52 -28.90 -5.19
N ASN A 294 -26.96 -29.16 -6.38
CA ASN A 294 -27.76 -29.41 -7.57
C ASN A 294 -27.81 -30.93 -7.75
N GLY A 295 -28.96 -31.49 -7.39
CA GLY A 295 -29.21 -32.92 -7.32
C GLY A 295 -29.00 -33.65 -8.64
N THR A 296 -28.23 -34.72 -8.57
CA THR A 296 -28.54 -35.96 -9.30
C THR A 296 -29.68 -36.67 -8.56
N SER A 297 -30.92 -36.46 -9.00
CA SER A 297 -32.03 -37.35 -8.65
C SER A 297 -32.39 -38.17 -9.88
N GLY A 298 -31.97 -39.44 -9.88
CA GLY A 298 -32.46 -40.45 -10.81
C GLY A 298 -33.95 -40.70 -10.57
N GLY A 299 -34.69 -40.83 -11.68
CA GLY A 299 -36.04 -41.37 -11.69
C GLY A 299 -36.05 -42.63 -12.53
N THR A 300 -36.19 -43.77 -11.87
CA THR A 300 -36.57 -45.05 -12.48
C THR A 300 -38.06 -45.04 -12.80
N ASN A 301 -38.41 -45.44 -14.02
CA ASN A 301 -39.52 -46.36 -14.32
C ASN A 301 -39.16 -47.12 -15.60
#